data_AF-A0A522S940-F1
#
_entry.id   AF-A0A522S940-F1
#
_cell.length_a   1.000
_cell.length_b   1.000
_cell.length_c   1.000
_cell.angle_alpha   90.00
_cell.angle_beta   90.00
_cell.angle_gamma   90.00
#
_symmetry.space_group_name_H-M   'P 1'
#
loop_
_entity.id
_entity.type
_entity.pdbx_description
1 polymer ?
#
loop_
_entity_poly.entity_id
_entity_poly.type
_entity_poly.pdbx_seq_one_letter_code
_entity_poly.pdbx_strand_id
1 'polypeptide(L)'
;MSWLARLKNPERPNSDATKATKPPQEAKTGCFVGFVACPALDSEKFTSANDAAKTPAARPFTWPHGTAWNAAEVDLFIRRVALFNDRGMSIKAAETLAEELLQRDRDGDDRTLCIECAHFRRGRCGNWAAAGFVKARDAEAMGDYASAMKRCSGFTPAIQAEASHD
;
A
#
# COMPACT_ATOMS: atom_id res chain seq x y z
N MET A 1 14.95 7.03 11.85
CA MET A 1 14.32 7.84 10.80
C MET A 1 13.61 6.89 9.84
N SER A 2 12.27 6.90 9.82
CA SER A 2 11.44 5.98 9.03
C SER A 2 11.53 6.28 7.52
N TRP A 3 11.51 5.25 6.68
CA TRP A 3 11.47 5.39 5.22
C TRP A 3 10.27 6.22 4.71
N LEU A 4 9.13 6.13 5.38
CA LEU A 4 7.95 6.97 5.12
C LEU A 4 8.24 8.47 5.30
N ALA A 5 9.12 8.83 6.24
CA ALA A 5 9.55 10.22 6.42
C ALA A 5 10.48 10.69 5.29
N ARG A 6 11.23 9.78 4.65
CA ARG A 6 12.05 10.10 3.47
C ARG A 6 11.18 10.34 2.23
N LEU A 7 10.14 9.53 2.01
CA LEU A 7 9.21 9.75 0.89
C LEU A 7 8.42 11.05 1.03
N LYS A 8 8.06 11.43 2.26
CA LYS A 8 7.36 12.68 2.55
C LYS A 8 8.23 13.93 2.40
N ASN A 9 9.55 13.79 2.23
CA ASN A 9 10.46 14.90 2.00
C ASN A 9 11.18 14.75 0.66
N PRO A 10 10.52 15.06 -0.48
CA PRO A 10 11.23 15.20 -1.73
C PRO A 10 12.02 16.52 -1.70
N GLU A 11 13.30 16.46 -1.36
CA GLU A 11 14.24 17.51 -1.77
C GLU A 11 14.29 17.49 -3.31
N ARG A 12 13.43 18.28 -3.94
CA ARG A 12 13.51 18.57 -5.37
C ARG A 12 14.60 19.63 -5.55
N PRO A 13 15.63 19.42 -6.38
CA PRO A 13 16.39 20.56 -6.87
C PRO A 13 15.40 21.48 -7.62
N ASN A 14 15.47 22.78 -7.34
CA ASN A 14 14.69 23.81 -8.03
C ASN A 14 14.86 23.63 -9.54
N SER A 15 13.86 23.05 -10.18
CA SER A 15 13.63 23.22 -11.61
C SER A 15 12.99 24.59 -11.77
N ASP A 16 13.84 25.62 -11.79
CA ASP A 16 13.45 26.96 -12.23
C ASP A 16 12.78 26.82 -13.60
N ALA A 17 11.49 27.18 -13.64
CA ALA A 17 10.73 27.21 -14.87
C ALA A 17 11.40 28.19 -15.84
N THR A 18 12.01 27.67 -16.91
CA THR A 18 12.51 28.51 -17.99
C THR A 18 11.31 29.22 -18.62
N LYS A 19 11.25 30.52 -18.36
CA LYS A 19 10.31 31.48 -18.93
C LYS A 19 10.17 31.25 -20.43
N ALA A 20 8.95 31.07 -20.92
CA ALA A 20 8.68 31.03 -22.36
C ALA A 20 9.00 32.38 -23.01
N THR A 21 9.89 32.37 -24.00
CA THR A 21 10.15 33.52 -24.87
C THR A 21 8.91 33.83 -25.69
N LYS A 22 8.36 35.04 -25.52
CA LYS A 22 7.19 35.54 -26.27
C LYS A 22 7.63 35.84 -27.72
N PRO A 23 7.07 35.18 -28.76
CA PRO A 23 7.32 35.61 -30.13
C PRO A 23 6.59 36.94 -30.43
N PRO A 24 7.07 37.72 -31.42
CA PRO A 24 6.49 39.01 -31.76
C PRO A 24 5.02 38.85 -32.15
N GLN A 25 4.20 39.73 -31.61
CA GLN A 25 2.79 39.84 -31.93
C GLN A 25 2.66 40.38 -33.35
N GLU A 26 2.31 39.56 -34.34
CA GLU A 26 1.68 40.07 -35.55
C GLU A 26 0.85 39.01 -36.30
N ALA A 27 -0.37 39.44 -36.63
CA ALA A 27 -1.30 38.92 -37.64
C ALA A 27 -1.86 37.48 -37.51
N LYS A 28 -3.15 37.46 -37.14
CA LYS A 28 -4.24 36.64 -37.71
C LYS A 28 -3.96 35.16 -37.97
N THR A 29 -4.50 34.33 -37.07
CA THR A 29 -5.46 33.22 -37.31
C THR A 29 -5.24 32.23 -36.18
N GLY A 30 -6.09 32.29 -35.14
CA GLY A 30 -5.99 31.40 -34.00
C GLY A 30 -6.32 29.98 -34.41
N CYS A 31 -5.31 29.11 -34.49
CA CYS A 31 -5.51 27.68 -34.48
C CYS A 31 -5.74 27.26 -33.01
N PHE A 32 -6.99 27.33 -32.59
CA PHE A 32 -7.44 26.75 -31.34
C PHE A 32 -7.58 25.24 -31.59
N VAL A 33 -6.84 24.42 -30.85
CA VAL A 33 -7.00 22.96 -30.91
C VAL A 33 -8.37 22.66 -30.30
N GLY A 34 -9.36 22.43 -31.16
CA GLY A 34 -10.76 22.24 -30.78
C GLY A 34 -10.92 21.02 -29.89
N PHE A 35 -11.43 21.25 -28.68
CA PHE A 35 -11.98 20.21 -27.84
C PHE A 35 -13.22 19.65 -28.56
N VAL A 36 -13.23 18.35 -28.89
CA VAL A 36 -14.41 17.68 -29.41
C VAL A 36 -15.41 17.57 -28.26
N ALA A 37 -16.40 18.45 -28.26
CA ALA A 37 -17.46 18.45 -27.27
C ALA A 37 -18.36 17.21 -27.48
N CYS A 38 -18.50 16.38 -26.44
CA CYS A 38 -19.70 15.58 -26.27
C CYS A 38 -20.89 16.54 -26.07
N PRO A 39 -22.06 16.30 -26.69
CA PRO A 39 -23.21 17.16 -26.51
C PRO A 39 -23.64 17.19 -25.04
N ALA A 40 -24.09 18.37 -24.61
CA ALA A 40 -24.53 18.68 -23.27
C ALA A 40 -25.52 17.64 -22.74
N LEU A 41 -25.07 16.83 -21.79
CA LEU A 41 -25.94 16.29 -20.76
C LEU A 41 -26.08 17.39 -19.70
N ASP A 42 -27.32 17.67 -19.34
CA ASP A 42 -27.70 18.69 -18.38
C ASP A 42 -26.84 18.60 -17.12
N SER A 43 -26.45 19.76 -16.61
CA SER A 43 -25.58 19.91 -15.45
C SER A 43 -26.32 19.45 -14.19
N GLU A 44 -26.32 18.14 -13.96
CA GLU A 44 -26.74 17.60 -12.69
C GLU A 44 -25.72 17.99 -11.62
N LYS A 45 -26.24 18.70 -10.62
CA LYS A 45 -25.54 19.11 -9.41
C LYS A 45 -24.82 17.89 -8.84
N PHE A 46 -23.49 17.95 -8.73
CA PHE A 46 -22.74 16.97 -7.97
C PHE A 46 -23.13 17.09 -6.50
N THR A 47 -24.10 16.28 -6.07
CA THR A 47 -24.35 16.03 -4.65
C THR A 47 -23.38 14.95 -4.19
N SER A 48 -22.77 15.15 -3.03
CA SER A 48 -21.85 14.19 -2.42
C SER A 48 -22.52 12.82 -2.32
N ALA A 49 -22.06 11.85 -3.12
CA ALA A 49 -22.58 10.50 -3.14
C ALA A 49 -22.03 9.71 -1.96
N ASN A 50 -22.60 9.94 -0.77
CA ASN A 50 -22.64 8.93 0.28
C ASN A 50 -24.06 8.33 0.28
N ASP A 51 -24.45 7.75 -0.86
CA ASP A 51 -25.66 6.94 -0.95
C ASP A 51 -25.24 5.48 -0.83
N ALA A 52 -25.83 4.80 0.16
CA ALA A 52 -25.66 3.37 0.41
C ALA A 52 -25.78 2.59 -0.90
N ALA A 53 -24.67 1.98 -1.31
CA ALA A 53 -24.56 1.34 -2.61
C ALA A 53 -25.52 0.15 -2.71
N LYS A 54 -26.55 0.31 -3.54
CA LYS A 54 -27.27 -0.80 -4.17
C LYS A 54 -26.24 -1.67 -4.87
N THR A 55 -26.05 -2.92 -4.43
CA THR A 55 -25.02 -3.84 -4.91
C THR A 55 -24.96 -3.83 -6.45
N PRO A 56 -23.95 -3.19 -7.06
CA PRO A 56 -23.78 -3.30 -8.50
C PRO A 56 -23.38 -4.74 -8.80
N ALA A 57 -23.96 -5.33 -9.85
CA ALA A 57 -23.60 -6.68 -10.29
C ALA A 57 -22.06 -6.80 -10.33
N ALA A 58 -21.53 -7.80 -9.64
CA ALA A 58 -20.10 -7.99 -9.47
C ALA A 58 -19.42 -7.98 -10.84
N ARG A 59 -18.53 -7.00 -11.08
CA ARG A 59 -17.73 -6.97 -12.30
C ARG A 59 -16.47 -7.81 -12.04
N PRO A 60 -15.98 -8.61 -12.99
CA PRO A 60 -14.85 -9.52 -12.77
C PRO A 60 -13.56 -8.85 -12.24
N PHE A 61 -13.40 -7.55 -12.43
CA PHE A 61 -12.21 -6.79 -12.02
C PHE A 61 -12.47 -5.82 -10.87
N THR A 62 -13.67 -5.78 -10.30
CA THR A 62 -14.00 -4.91 -9.16
C THR A 62 -13.90 -5.67 -7.85
N TRP A 63 -13.36 -5.00 -6.83
CA TRP A 63 -13.39 -5.44 -5.43
C TRP A 63 -14.84 -5.79 -5.00
N PRO A 64 -15.09 -6.77 -4.11
CA PRO A 64 -14.14 -7.60 -3.35
C PRO A 64 -13.65 -8.86 -4.06
N HIS A 65 -14.26 -9.24 -5.18
CA HIS A 65 -13.97 -10.52 -5.85
C HIS A 65 -13.00 -10.39 -7.04
N GLY A 66 -12.62 -9.17 -7.41
CA GLY A 66 -11.67 -8.87 -8.47
C GLY A 66 -10.23 -8.60 -8.00
N THR A 67 -9.35 -8.34 -8.96
CA THR A 67 -7.93 -8.03 -8.70
C THR A 67 -7.68 -6.61 -8.20
N ALA A 68 -8.65 -5.71 -8.30
CA ALA A 68 -8.53 -4.35 -7.77
C ALA A 68 -8.38 -4.36 -6.24
N TRP A 69 -7.51 -3.50 -5.73
CA TRP A 69 -7.35 -3.27 -4.29
C TRP A 69 -8.27 -2.13 -3.82
N ASN A 70 -8.82 -2.25 -2.62
CA ASN A 70 -9.52 -1.15 -1.95
C ASN A 70 -8.52 -0.23 -1.20
N ALA A 71 -9.01 0.89 -0.67
CA ALA A 71 -8.15 1.85 0.04
C ALA A 71 -7.48 1.23 1.29
N ALA A 72 -8.19 0.41 2.06
CA ALA A 72 -7.67 -0.23 3.27
C ALA A 72 -6.56 -1.25 2.95
N GLU A 73 -6.70 -2.00 1.86
CA GLU A 73 -5.70 -2.95 1.35
C GLU A 73 -4.44 -2.21 0.90
N VAL A 74 -4.58 -1.08 0.19
CA VAL A 74 -3.45 -0.23 -0.19
C VAL A 74 -2.74 0.33 1.04
N ASP A 75 -3.47 0.82 2.05
CA ASP A 75 -2.88 1.34 3.28
C ASP A 75 -2.15 0.25 4.07
N LEU A 76 -2.74 -0.95 4.17
CA LEU A 76 -2.12 -2.09 4.83
C LEU A 76 -0.85 -2.54 4.09
N PHE A 77 -0.88 -2.56 2.76
CA PHE A 77 0.28 -2.84 1.92
C PHE A 77 1.43 -1.86 2.19
N ILE A 78 1.16 -0.56 2.16
CA ILE A 78 2.18 0.48 2.41
C ILE A 78 2.78 0.32 3.81
N ARG A 79 1.95 0.06 4.82
CA ARG A 79 2.40 -0.17 6.21
C ARG A 79 3.28 -1.42 6.31
N ARG A 80 2.93 -2.51 5.64
CA ARG A 80 3.74 -3.75 5.59
C ARG A 80 5.08 -3.52 4.92
N VAL A 81 5.10 -2.89 3.74
CA VAL A 81 6.34 -2.61 3.01
C VAL A 81 7.29 -1.78 3.87
N ALA A 82 6.78 -0.72 4.50
CA ALA A 82 7.57 0.11 5.40
C ALA A 82 8.11 -0.70 6.60
N LEU A 83 7.26 -1.53 7.24
CA LEU A 83 7.65 -2.37 8.37
C LEU A 83 8.77 -3.35 7.99
N PHE A 84 8.66 -4.02 6.85
CA PHE A 84 9.63 -5.03 6.42
C PHE A 84 10.95 -4.39 6.00
N ASN A 85 10.90 -3.25 5.31
CA ASN A 85 12.09 -2.48 4.97
C ASN A 85 12.81 -1.97 6.24
N ASP A 86 12.06 -1.45 7.22
CA ASP A 86 12.62 -1.03 8.51
C ASP A 86 13.21 -2.21 9.31
N ARG A 87 12.84 -3.44 8.96
CA ARG A 87 13.37 -4.69 9.52
C ARG A 87 14.52 -5.30 8.71
N GLY A 88 14.98 -4.61 7.67
CA GLY A 88 16.18 -4.97 6.89
C GLY A 88 15.91 -5.76 5.61
N MET A 89 14.63 -5.92 5.21
CA MET A 89 14.28 -6.50 3.91
C MET A 89 14.51 -5.48 2.79
N SER A 90 14.90 -5.92 1.59
CA SER A 90 14.94 -5.03 0.43
C SER A 90 13.51 -4.62 0.03
N ILE A 91 13.34 -3.43 -0.55
CA ILE A 91 11.99 -2.94 -0.94
C ILE A 91 11.29 -3.93 -1.88
N LYS A 92 12.00 -4.45 -2.88
CA LYS A 92 11.43 -5.44 -3.82
C LYS A 92 10.92 -6.69 -3.10
N ALA A 93 11.70 -7.25 -2.17
CA ALA A 93 11.26 -8.41 -1.40
C ALA A 93 10.10 -8.07 -0.45
N ALA A 94 10.11 -6.86 0.12
CA ALA A 94 9.04 -6.38 1.00
C ALA A 94 7.71 -6.21 0.24
N GLU A 95 7.74 -5.68 -0.98
CA GLU A 95 6.57 -5.56 -1.85
C GLU A 95 5.99 -6.92 -2.22
N THR A 96 6.83 -7.84 -2.71
CA THR A 96 6.39 -9.21 -3.06
C THR A 96 5.75 -9.90 -1.86
N LEU A 97 6.38 -9.83 -0.68
CA LEU A 97 5.85 -10.44 0.52
C LEU A 97 4.54 -9.76 0.98
N ALA A 98 4.44 -8.43 0.89
CA ALA A 98 3.23 -7.72 1.27
C ALA A 98 2.04 -8.04 0.36
N GLU A 99 2.28 -8.26 -0.94
CA GLU A 99 1.27 -8.72 -1.90
C GLU A 99 0.77 -10.14 -1.58
N GLU A 100 1.67 -11.08 -1.29
CA GLU A 100 1.30 -12.43 -0.83
C GLU A 100 0.43 -12.39 0.43
N LEU A 101 0.73 -11.46 1.36
CA LEU A 101 -0.05 -11.30 2.58
C LEU A 101 -1.41 -10.65 2.37
N LEU A 102 -1.57 -9.80 1.35
CA LEU A 102 -2.90 -9.31 0.97
C LEU A 102 -3.78 -10.45 0.46
N GLN A 103 -3.22 -11.34 -0.38
CA GLN A 103 -3.97 -12.52 -0.83
C GLN A 103 -4.34 -13.43 0.34
N ARG A 104 -3.40 -13.67 1.26
CA ARG A 104 -3.66 -14.39 2.52
C ARG A 104 -4.83 -13.80 3.30
N ASP A 105 -4.83 -12.47 3.48
CA ASP A 105 -5.87 -11.79 4.25
C ASP A 105 -7.25 -11.91 3.59
N ARG A 106 -7.32 -11.88 2.24
CA ARG A 106 -8.54 -12.12 1.47
C ARG A 106 -9.05 -13.56 1.62
N ASP A 107 -8.14 -14.52 1.65
CA ASP A 107 -8.46 -15.95 1.81
C ASP A 107 -8.86 -16.30 3.26
N GLY A 108 -8.74 -15.35 4.20
CA GLY A 108 -9.04 -15.55 5.62
C GLY A 108 -8.05 -16.49 6.31
N ASP A 109 -6.86 -16.66 5.75
CA ASP A 109 -5.82 -17.52 6.31
C ASP A 109 -5.16 -16.84 7.53
N ASP A 110 -5.23 -17.53 8.67
CA ASP A 110 -4.79 -17.04 9.97
C ASP A 110 -3.29 -17.26 10.24
N ARG A 111 -2.54 -17.79 9.27
CA ARG A 111 -1.08 -17.92 9.38
C ARG A 111 -0.44 -16.53 9.42
N THR A 112 0.53 -16.37 10.30
CA THR A 112 1.25 -15.10 10.55
C THR A 112 2.73 -15.24 10.25
N LEU A 113 3.40 -14.13 10.01
CA LEU A 113 4.85 -14.09 9.85
C LEU A 113 5.50 -13.49 11.09
N CYS A 114 6.69 -13.98 11.46
CA CYS A 114 7.40 -13.39 12.60
C CYS A 114 7.81 -11.95 12.29
N ILE A 115 8.12 -11.64 11.03
CA ILE A 115 8.41 -10.28 10.57
C ILE A 115 7.19 -9.35 10.55
N GLU A 116 5.97 -9.81 10.85
CA GLU A 116 4.81 -8.95 11.14
C GLU A 116 4.64 -8.69 12.65
N CYS A 117 5.35 -9.43 13.51
CA CYS A 117 5.14 -9.42 14.95
C CYS A 117 5.80 -8.20 15.62
N ALA A 118 5.16 -7.59 16.61
CA ALA A 118 5.69 -6.48 17.42
C ALA A 118 6.98 -6.86 18.18
N HIS A 119 7.12 -8.14 18.53
CA HIS A 119 8.27 -8.67 19.26
C HIS A 119 9.50 -8.95 18.39
N PHE A 120 9.41 -8.81 17.07
CA PHE A 120 10.53 -9.09 16.18
C PHE A 120 11.52 -7.92 16.14
N ARG A 121 12.78 -8.18 16.49
CA ARG A 121 13.85 -7.16 16.55
C ARG A 121 15.18 -7.77 16.11
N ARG A 122 15.88 -7.08 15.18
CA ARG A 122 17.25 -7.44 14.74
C ARG A 122 17.40 -8.92 14.36
N GLY A 123 16.45 -9.46 13.59
CA GLY A 123 16.46 -10.86 13.16
C GLY A 123 16.10 -11.87 14.23
N ARG A 124 15.52 -11.46 15.37
CA ARG A 124 15.13 -12.38 16.46
C ARG A 124 13.71 -12.15 16.95
N CYS A 125 13.07 -13.22 17.41
CA CYS A 125 11.78 -13.17 18.07
C CYS A 125 11.99 -12.90 19.58
N GLY A 126 11.50 -11.77 20.08
CA GLY A 126 11.52 -11.45 21.51
C GLY A 126 10.55 -12.32 22.33
N ASN A 127 9.55 -12.93 21.69
CA ASN A 127 8.52 -13.75 22.33
C ASN A 127 8.66 -15.25 22.00
N TRP A 128 9.89 -15.71 21.77
CA TRP A 128 10.19 -17.08 21.33
C TRP A 128 9.65 -18.17 22.27
N ALA A 129 9.67 -17.90 23.59
CA ALA A 129 9.20 -18.84 24.59
C ALA A 129 7.69 -19.10 24.47
N ALA A 130 6.88 -18.03 24.38
CA ALA A 130 5.44 -18.16 24.20
C ALA A 130 5.05 -18.65 22.79
N ALA A 131 5.92 -18.45 21.81
CA ALA A 131 5.76 -18.99 20.46
C ALA A 131 6.11 -20.50 20.38
N GLY A 132 6.68 -21.10 21.43
CA GLY A 132 7.04 -22.52 21.45
C GLY A 132 8.29 -22.87 20.64
N PHE A 133 9.10 -21.88 20.24
CA PHE A 133 10.32 -22.11 19.44
C PHE A 133 11.58 -21.96 20.30
N VAL A 134 12.20 -23.09 20.66
CA VAL A 134 13.44 -23.12 21.48
C VAL A 134 14.66 -22.53 20.75
N LYS A 135 14.64 -22.46 19.41
CA LYS A 135 15.83 -22.14 18.57
C LYS A 135 15.88 -20.73 17.99
N ALA A 136 14.91 -19.85 18.26
CA ALA A 136 14.87 -18.50 17.65
C ALA A 136 15.92 -17.51 18.20
N ARG A 137 16.97 -18.00 18.87
CA ARG A 137 18.10 -17.19 19.35
C ARG A 137 19.16 -16.95 18.27
N ASP A 138 19.25 -17.83 17.27
CA ASP A 138 20.26 -17.71 16.22
C ASP A 138 19.72 -16.88 15.07
N ALA A 139 20.28 -15.68 14.87
CA ALA A 139 19.78 -14.69 13.92
C ALA A 139 19.81 -15.17 12.46
N GLU A 140 20.73 -16.08 12.13
CA GLU A 140 20.93 -16.61 10.77
C GLU A 140 19.84 -17.62 10.39
N ALA A 141 19.45 -18.51 11.31
CA ALA A 141 18.33 -19.43 11.15
C ALA A 141 16.96 -18.71 11.12
N MET A 142 16.92 -17.46 11.57
CA MET A 142 15.70 -16.67 11.65
C MET A 142 15.37 -15.90 10.37
N GLY A 143 16.26 -15.81 9.39
CA GLY A 143 15.99 -15.11 8.11
C GLY A 143 14.79 -15.69 7.38
N ASP A 144 14.95 -16.90 6.82
CA ASP A 144 13.88 -17.61 6.11
C ASP A 144 12.69 -17.91 7.02
N TYR A 145 12.99 -18.19 8.29
CA TYR A 145 11.95 -18.44 9.27
C TYR A 145 11.11 -17.19 9.57
N ALA A 146 11.65 -15.97 9.48
CA ALA A 146 10.89 -14.76 9.81
C ALA A 146 9.83 -14.43 8.75
N SER A 147 10.10 -14.74 7.48
CA SER A 147 9.20 -14.56 6.34
C SER A 147 8.31 -15.77 6.06
N ALA A 148 8.53 -16.93 6.69
CA ALA A 148 7.68 -18.10 6.52
C ALA A 148 6.32 -17.96 7.27
N MET A 149 5.23 -18.22 6.55
CA MET A 149 3.86 -18.30 7.07
C MET A 149 3.70 -19.44 8.08
N LYS A 150 3.25 -19.13 9.29
CA LYS A 150 3.05 -20.10 10.37
C LYS A 150 1.99 -19.67 11.37
N ARG A 151 1.44 -20.63 12.10
CA ARG A 151 0.63 -20.34 13.29
C ARG A 151 1.58 -20.12 14.48
N CYS A 152 1.36 -19.07 15.25
CA CYS A 152 2.19 -18.71 16.41
C CYS A 152 1.31 -18.20 17.55
N SER A 153 1.25 -18.94 18.65
CA SER A 153 0.46 -18.58 19.85
C SER A 153 0.94 -17.30 20.52
N GLY A 154 2.23 -16.96 20.40
CA GLY A 154 2.81 -15.72 20.92
C GLY A 154 2.81 -14.56 19.92
N PHE A 155 2.02 -14.61 18.85
CA PHE A 155 1.99 -13.56 17.85
C PHE A 155 1.27 -12.31 18.38
N THR A 156 1.81 -11.14 18.06
CA THR A 156 1.17 -9.86 18.34
C THR A 156 1.45 -8.95 17.15
N PRO A 157 0.44 -8.47 16.42
CA PRO A 157 0.66 -7.71 15.19
C PRO A 157 1.35 -6.37 15.50
N ALA A 158 2.37 -6.02 14.72
CA ALA A 158 3.05 -4.73 14.83
C ALA A 158 2.24 -3.59 14.19
N ILE A 159 1.40 -3.92 13.20
CA ILE A 159 0.47 -3.02 12.53
C ILE A 159 -0.92 -3.63 12.64
N GLN A 160 -1.90 -2.82 13.02
CA GLN A 160 -3.30 -3.24 12.98
C GLN A 160 -3.86 -2.93 11.59
N ALA A 161 -4.65 -3.85 11.04
CA ALA A 161 -5.57 -3.49 9.98
C ALA A 161 -6.60 -2.55 10.61
N GLU A 162 -6.73 -1.34 10.07
CA GLU A 162 -7.82 -0.47 10.47
C GLU A 162 -9.11 -1.14 10.00
N ALA A 163 -9.97 -1.52 10.93
CA ALA A 163 -11.28 -2.05 10.60
C ALA A 163 -12.02 -0.97 9.81
N SER A 164 -12.38 -1.27 8.56
CA SER A 164 -13.35 -0.49 7.82
C SER A 164 -14.61 -0.42 8.67
N HIS A 165 -14.88 0.73 9.27
CA HIS A 165 -16.20 1.01 9.81
C HIS A 165 -17.09 1.25 8.60
N ASP A 166 -18.03 0.34 8.42
CA ASP A 166 -19.07 0.39 7.40
C ASP A 166 -19.96 1.65 7.52
#